data_AF-A0A3E2VU42-F1
#
_entry.id   AF-A0A3E2VU42-F1
#
_cell.length_a   1.000
_cell.length_b   1.000
_cell.length_c   1.000
_cell.angle_alpha   90.00
_cell.angle_beta   90.00
_cell.angle_gamma   90.00
#
_symmetry.space_group_name_H-M   'P 1'
#
loop_
_entity.id
_entity.type
_entity.pdbx_description
1 polymer ?
#
loop_
_entity_poly.entity_id
_entity_poly.type
_entity_poly.pdbx_seq_one_letter_code
_entity_poly.pdbx_strand_id
1 'polypeptide(L)'
;MEFLKEFLGDDLYTQVEAKLKGNDKVKLANLASGEYVSKSKYDDEIKVKDTKITELSDTVKKFDGVDVAKLQQDVKNWEKKYQDDLTSAKKEAAIKLAIADAKPKSEKALMAFLDTDIVKLNEDGTVTGLKEQLENIKKDNGFLFEDDGPQNVNLGGDHENKPETKESTWESALDDHYGKE
;
A
#
# COMPACT_ATOMS: atom_id res chain seq x y z
N MET A 1 16.69 -64.62 26.37
CA MET A 1 16.56 -65.86 25.56
C MET A 1 15.35 -66.71 25.95
N GLU A 2 14.69 -66.43 27.09
CA GLU A 2 13.52 -67.22 27.54
C GLU A 2 12.37 -67.30 26.52
N PHE A 3 12.23 -66.30 25.64
CA PHE A 3 11.27 -66.34 24.53
C PHE A 3 11.46 -67.55 23.60
N LEU A 4 12.64 -68.18 23.57
CA LEU A 4 12.90 -69.39 22.78
C LEU A 4 12.35 -70.66 23.44
N LYS A 5 12.14 -70.65 24.77
CA LYS A 5 11.74 -71.84 25.54
C LYS A 5 10.37 -72.37 25.09
N GLU A 6 9.44 -71.47 24.77
CA GLU A 6 8.11 -71.81 24.24
C GLU A 6 8.16 -72.52 22.89
N PHE A 7 9.16 -72.21 22.04
CA PHE A 7 9.28 -72.78 20.68
C PHE A 7 10.19 -74.01 20.62
N LEU A 8 11.23 -74.07 21.45
CA LEU A 8 12.23 -75.14 21.43
C LEU A 8 11.87 -76.28 22.40
N GLY A 9 11.04 -76.03 23.41
CA GLY A 9 10.81 -76.96 24.51
C GLY A 9 11.97 -77.01 25.51
N ASP A 10 11.72 -77.57 26.69
CA ASP A 10 12.66 -77.54 27.82
C ASP A 10 14.02 -78.19 27.51
N ASP A 11 14.03 -79.39 26.93
CA ASP A 11 15.26 -80.17 26.71
C ASP A 11 16.20 -79.51 25.68
N LEU A 12 15.66 -79.06 24.54
CA LEU A 12 16.45 -78.39 23.50
C LEU A 12 16.88 -76.98 23.93
N TYR A 13 16.04 -76.25 24.67
CA TYR A 13 16.38 -74.95 25.23
C TYR A 13 17.61 -75.04 26.14
N THR A 14 17.65 -76.00 27.07
CA THR A 14 18.78 -76.20 27.99
C THR A 14 20.08 -76.50 27.24
N GLN A 15 20.02 -77.28 26.16
CA GLN A 15 21.20 -77.55 25.33
C GLN A 15 21.72 -76.29 24.62
N VAL A 16 20.83 -75.45 24.08
CA VAL A 16 21.19 -74.19 23.42
C VAL A 16 21.76 -73.18 24.42
N GLU A 17 21.15 -73.03 25.59
CA GLU A 17 21.63 -72.17 26.67
C GLU A 17 23.04 -72.57 27.12
N ALA A 18 23.27 -73.87 27.34
CA ALA A 18 24.58 -74.38 27.75
C ALA A 18 25.69 -74.11 26.70
N LYS A 19 25.38 -74.19 25.41
CA LYS A 19 26.33 -73.91 24.32
C LYS A 19 26.62 -72.42 24.12
N LEU A 20 25.67 -71.56 24.47
CA LEU A 20 25.82 -70.10 24.40
C LEU A 20 26.39 -69.50 25.69
N LYS A 21 26.42 -70.25 26.78
CA LYS A 21 27.00 -69.82 28.06
C LYS A 21 28.47 -69.44 27.88
N GLY A 22 28.80 -68.18 28.17
CA GLY A 22 30.15 -67.63 28.02
C GLY A 22 30.53 -67.20 26.60
N ASN A 23 29.60 -67.23 25.64
CA ASN A 23 29.81 -66.66 24.31
C ASN A 23 29.40 -65.17 24.30
N ASP A 24 30.36 -64.28 24.08
CA ASP A 24 30.17 -62.83 24.00
C ASP A 24 29.93 -62.33 22.56
N LYS A 25 30.17 -63.18 21.57
CA LYS A 25 30.05 -62.86 20.13
C LYS A 25 28.63 -62.97 19.60
N VAL A 26 27.83 -63.88 20.17
CA VAL A 26 26.47 -64.16 19.69
C VAL A 26 25.46 -63.47 20.61
N LYS A 27 24.73 -62.50 20.06
CA LYS A 27 23.61 -61.83 20.72
C LYS A 27 22.31 -62.25 20.04
N LEU A 28 21.36 -62.74 20.82
CA LEU A 28 20.05 -63.14 20.34
C LEU A 28 19.02 -62.13 20.83
N ALA A 29 18.27 -61.56 19.91
CA ALA A 29 17.18 -60.62 20.19
C ALA A 29 15.91 -61.09 19.47
N ASN A 30 14.76 -60.79 20.07
CA ASN A 30 13.47 -61.05 19.43
C ASN A 30 13.13 -59.86 18.52
N LEU A 31 13.12 -60.07 17.20
CA LEU A 31 12.84 -58.98 16.25
C LEU A 31 11.38 -58.49 16.34
N ALA A 32 10.47 -59.33 16.81
CA ALA A 32 9.07 -58.97 17.01
C ALA A 32 8.85 -58.04 18.22
N SER A 33 9.81 -57.90 19.14
CA SER A 33 9.71 -56.93 20.24
C SER A 33 9.82 -55.48 19.77
N GLY A 34 10.31 -55.26 18.55
CA GLY A 34 10.53 -53.92 17.99
C GLY A 34 11.79 -53.21 18.51
N GLU A 35 12.54 -53.83 19.41
CA GLU A 35 13.76 -53.25 20.01
C GLU A 35 14.97 -53.27 19.06
N TYR A 36 14.90 -54.04 17.96
CA TYR A 36 16.00 -54.16 17.01
C TYR A 36 15.52 -53.96 15.57
N VAL A 37 16.31 -53.22 14.80
CA VAL A 37 16.12 -53.02 13.36
C VAL A 37 17.38 -53.40 12.63
N SER A 38 17.24 -53.86 11.38
CA SER A 38 18.41 -54.13 10.54
C SER A 38 19.22 -52.85 10.32
N LYS A 39 20.55 -52.97 10.22
CA LYS A 39 21.45 -51.85 9.92
C LYS A 39 21.02 -51.09 8.65
N SER A 40 20.61 -51.78 7.59
CA SER A 40 20.14 -51.14 6.35
C SER A 40 18.96 -50.21 6.62
N LYS A 41 17.92 -50.73 7.31
CA LYS A 41 16.74 -49.93 7.67
C LYS A 41 17.10 -48.73 8.53
N TYR A 42 17.99 -48.91 9.51
CA TYR A 42 18.48 -47.81 10.34
C TYR A 42 19.22 -46.75 9.50
N ASP A 43 20.15 -47.18 8.64
CA ASP A 43 20.92 -46.29 7.76
C ASP A 43 19.99 -45.53 6.79
N ASP A 44 18.95 -46.18 6.26
CA ASP A 44 17.95 -45.55 5.39
C ASP A 44 17.10 -44.51 6.15
N GLU A 45 16.64 -44.84 7.37
CA GLU A 45 15.92 -43.88 8.22
C GLU A 45 16.77 -42.67 8.58
N ILE A 46 18.08 -42.86 8.84
CA ILE A 46 19.02 -41.78 9.09
C ILE A 46 19.16 -40.89 7.85
N LYS A 47 19.35 -41.46 6.66
CA LYS A 47 19.43 -40.67 5.40
C LYS A 47 18.18 -39.83 5.17
N VAL A 48 17.00 -40.40 5.42
CA VAL A 48 15.72 -39.67 5.29
C VAL A 48 15.67 -38.51 6.28
N LYS A 49 16.07 -38.74 7.53
CA LYS A 49 16.13 -37.68 8.56
C LYS A 49 17.15 -36.60 8.20
N ASP A 50 18.35 -36.94 7.76
CA ASP A 50 19.38 -35.98 7.37
C ASP A 50 18.94 -35.13 6.17
N THR A 51 18.29 -35.76 5.19
CA THR A 51 17.67 -35.03 4.06
C THR A 51 16.62 -34.04 4.59
N LYS A 52 15.72 -34.49 5.47
CA LYS A 52 14.68 -33.62 6.06
C LYS A 52 15.27 -32.47 6.86
N ILE A 53 16.30 -32.73 7.66
CA ILE A 53 17.00 -31.71 8.46
C ILE A 53 17.64 -30.68 7.54
N THR A 54 18.26 -31.11 6.43
CA THR A 54 18.85 -30.21 5.45
C THR A 54 17.79 -29.33 4.79
N GLU A 55 16.68 -29.92 4.30
CA GLU A 55 15.56 -29.19 3.71
C GLU A 55 14.95 -28.15 4.66
N LEU A 56 14.73 -28.54 5.92
CA LEU A 56 14.19 -27.65 6.95
C LEU A 56 15.17 -26.52 7.26
N SER A 57 16.47 -26.84 7.39
CA SER A 57 17.50 -25.84 7.66
C SER A 57 17.61 -24.82 6.54
N ASP A 58 17.57 -25.26 5.28
CA ASP A 58 17.61 -24.35 4.12
C ASP A 58 16.34 -23.53 3.98
N THR A 59 15.18 -24.07 4.39
CA THR A 59 13.94 -23.32 4.48
C THR A 59 14.04 -22.23 5.54
N VAL A 60 14.54 -22.56 6.73
CA VAL A 60 14.71 -21.59 7.84
C VAL A 60 15.69 -20.49 7.45
N LYS A 61 16.81 -20.80 6.78
CA LYS A 61 17.77 -19.80 6.30
C LYS A 61 17.15 -18.74 5.38
N LYS A 62 16.11 -19.06 4.61
CA LYS A 62 15.41 -18.05 3.77
C LYS A 62 14.71 -16.97 4.59
N PHE A 63 14.40 -17.26 5.85
CA PHE A 63 13.77 -16.34 6.78
C PHE A 63 14.77 -15.78 7.81
N ASP A 64 15.99 -16.29 7.84
CA ASP A 64 17.03 -15.83 8.74
C ASP A 64 17.48 -14.42 8.32
N GLY A 65 17.42 -13.47 9.26
CA GLY A 65 17.60 -12.04 8.98
C GLY A 65 16.35 -11.30 8.48
N VAL A 66 15.19 -11.96 8.31
CA VAL A 66 13.91 -11.26 8.10
C VAL A 66 13.43 -10.70 9.43
N ASP A 67 13.63 -9.41 9.63
CA ASP A 67 13.07 -8.68 10.77
C ASP A 67 11.58 -8.38 10.51
N VAL A 68 10.73 -9.33 10.91
CA VAL A 68 9.27 -9.22 10.78
C VAL A 68 8.74 -7.99 11.54
N ALA A 69 9.34 -7.62 12.67
CA ALA A 69 8.92 -6.46 13.44
C ALA A 69 9.21 -5.16 12.69
N LYS A 70 10.40 -5.06 12.08
CA LYS A 70 10.74 -3.93 11.20
C LYS A 70 9.84 -3.86 9.98
N LEU A 71 9.56 -4.98 9.31
CA LEU A 71 8.62 -5.01 8.18
C LEU A 71 7.22 -4.51 8.57
N GLN A 72 6.71 -4.94 9.74
CA GLN A 72 5.42 -4.45 10.24
C GLN A 72 5.45 -2.95 10.55
N GLN A 73 6.57 -2.44 11.09
CA GLN A 73 6.74 -1.02 11.35
C GLN A 73 6.83 -0.20 10.05
N ASP A 74 7.57 -0.68 9.06
CA ASP A 74 7.71 -0.03 7.75
C ASP A 74 6.36 0.06 7.03
N VAL A 75 5.54 -1.00 7.09
CA VAL A 75 4.17 -1.00 6.55
C VAL A 75 3.30 0.07 7.21
N LYS A 76 3.32 0.16 8.56
CA LYS A 76 2.56 1.19 9.29
C LYS A 76 3.05 2.61 8.95
N ASN A 77 4.36 2.78 8.81
CA ASN A 77 4.95 4.06 8.44
C ASN A 77 4.54 4.47 7.02
N TRP A 78 4.51 3.52 6.07
CA TRP A 78 4.03 3.78 4.71
C TRP A 78 2.55 4.07 4.66
N GLU A 79 1.73 3.36 5.42
CA GLU A 79 0.30 3.64 5.52
C GLU A 79 0.06 5.07 6.03
N LYS A 80 0.73 5.47 7.12
CA LYS A 80 0.65 6.82 7.65
C LYS A 80 1.11 7.86 6.63
N LYS A 81 2.29 7.65 6.04
CA LYS A 81 2.84 8.56 5.01
C LYS A 81 1.89 8.72 3.83
N TYR A 82 1.28 7.63 3.38
CA TYR A 82 0.33 7.67 2.27
C TYR A 82 -0.94 8.45 2.61
N GLN A 83 -1.49 8.28 3.82
CA GLN A 83 -2.64 9.05 4.29
C GLN A 83 -2.32 10.54 4.44
N ASP A 84 -1.13 10.86 4.97
CA ASP A 84 -0.64 12.24 5.11
C ASP A 84 -0.45 12.89 3.73
N ASP A 85 0.20 12.20 2.79
CA ASP A 85 0.42 12.67 1.41
C ASP A 85 -0.92 12.88 0.68
N LEU A 86 -1.88 11.96 0.84
CA LEU A 86 -3.20 12.08 0.23
C LEU A 86 -3.99 13.27 0.79
N THR A 87 -3.94 13.47 2.10
CA THR A 87 -4.61 14.60 2.77
C THR A 87 -3.99 15.92 2.33
N SER A 88 -2.65 15.98 2.25
CA SER A 88 -1.91 17.15 1.77
C SER A 88 -2.26 17.47 0.32
N ALA A 89 -2.24 16.47 -0.57
CA ALA A 89 -2.56 16.65 -1.98
C ALA A 89 -4.01 17.12 -2.19
N LYS A 90 -4.98 16.55 -1.44
CA LYS A 90 -6.38 16.99 -1.48
C LYS A 90 -6.54 18.44 -1.01
N LYS A 91 -5.89 18.80 0.11
CA LYS A 91 -5.89 20.17 0.62
C LYS A 91 -5.29 21.14 -0.39
N GLU A 92 -4.13 20.82 -0.97
CA GLU A 92 -3.48 21.66 -1.98
C GLU A 92 -4.35 21.84 -3.24
N ALA A 93 -4.94 20.75 -3.74
CA ALA A 93 -5.83 20.80 -4.90
C ALA A 93 -7.06 21.68 -4.65
N ALA A 94 -7.70 21.54 -3.49
CA ALA A 94 -8.86 22.34 -3.14
C ALA A 94 -8.51 23.82 -2.89
N ILE A 95 -7.33 24.11 -2.33
CA ILE A 95 -6.82 25.49 -2.24
C ILE A 95 -6.64 26.10 -3.64
N LYS A 96 -5.98 25.38 -4.55
CA LYS A 96 -5.78 25.85 -5.93
C LYS A 96 -7.10 26.09 -6.66
N LEU A 97 -8.07 25.19 -6.48
CA LEU A 97 -9.40 25.33 -7.11
C LEU A 97 -10.11 26.60 -6.62
N ALA A 98 -10.15 26.82 -5.30
CA ALA A 98 -10.79 28.02 -4.74
C ALA A 98 -10.06 29.32 -5.11
N ILE A 99 -8.74 29.29 -5.21
CA ILE A 99 -7.94 30.41 -5.75
C ILE A 99 -8.34 30.69 -7.20
N ALA A 100 -8.41 29.66 -8.05
CA ALA A 100 -8.79 29.80 -9.45
C ALA A 100 -10.21 30.36 -9.61
N ASP A 101 -11.17 29.85 -8.83
CA ASP A 101 -12.56 30.32 -8.81
C ASP A 101 -12.68 31.80 -8.41
N ALA A 102 -11.75 32.30 -7.60
CA ALA A 102 -11.72 33.69 -7.19
C ALA A 102 -11.22 34.65 -8.30
N LYS A 103 -10.67 34.13 -9.41
CA LYS A 103 -10.10 34.89 -10.54
C LYS A 103 -9.09 35.97 -10.11
N PRO A 104 -7.97 35.59 -9.48
CA PRO A 104 -6.91 36.53 -9.15
C PRO A 104 -6.17 36.98 -10.43
N LYS A 105 -5.76 38.24 -10.47
CA LYS A 105 -4.79 38.73 -11.46
C LYS A 105 -3.42 38.05 -11.32
N SER A 106 -3.11 37.52 -10.13
CA SER A 106 -1.94 36.69 -9.88
C SER A 106 -2.18 35.72 -8.74
N GLU A 107 -2.27 34.42 -9.07
CA GLU A 107 -2.41 33.34 -8.08
C GLU A 107 -1.29 33.36 -7.04
N LYS A 108 -0.05 33.60 -7.48
CA LYS A 108 1.12 33.66 -6.61
C LYS A 108 1.05 34.82 -5.61
N ALA A 109 0.55 35.97 -6.05
CA ALA A 109 0.37 37.12 -5.15
C ALA A 109 -0.73 36.84 -4.13
N LEU A 110 -1.88 36.30 -4.57
CA LEU A 110 -2.99 35.96 -3.69
C LEU A 110 -2.60 34.90 -2.65
N MET A 111 -1.81 33.91 -3.04
CA MET A 111 -1.35 32.85 -2.14
C MET A 111 -0.47 33.37 -0.99
N ALA A 112 0.22 34.50 -1.16
CA ALA A 112 0.99 35.14 -0.09
C ALA A 112 0.11 35.80 0.99
N PHE A 113 -1.16 36.10 0.67
CA PHE A 113 -2.13 36.65 1.62
C PHE A 113 -2.98 35.55 2.29
N LEU A 114 -2.88 34.31 1.82
CA LEU A 114 -3.58 33.17 2.39
C LEU A 114 -2.75 32.56 3.53
N ASP A 115 -3.36 32.50 4.70
CA ASP A 115 -2.84 31.69 5.80
C ASP A 115 -3.31 30.24 5.59
N THR A 116 -2.40 29.40 5.08
CA THR A 116 -2.69 27.99 4.80
C THR A 116 -2.79 27.13 6.07
N ASP A 117 -2.40 27.64 7.23
CA ASP A 117 -2.43 26.89 8.50
C ASP A 117 -3.83 26.86 9.10
N ILE A 118 -4.61 27.94 8.91
CA ILE A 118 -6.03 27.98 9.33
C ILE A 118 -6.97 27.23 8.38
N VAL A 119 -6.48 26.91 7.18
CA VAL A 119 -7.24 26.21 6.15
C VAL A 119 -7.37 24.72 6.49
N LYS A 120 -8.60 24.25 6.68
CA LYS A 120 -8.89 22.85 7.05
C LYS A 120 -9.60 22.12 5.92
N LEU A 121 -9.17 20.89 5.65
CA LEU A 121 -9.87 19.97 4.77
C LEU A 121 -10.93 19.23 5.59
N ASN A 122 -12.19 19.36 5.19
CA ASN A 122 -13.31 18.63 5.77
C ASN A 122 -13.43 17.22 5.16
N GLU A 123 -14.20 16.35 5.81
CA GLU A 123 -14.44 14.97 5.35
C GLU A 123 -15.15 14.90 3.99
N ASP A 124 -15.92 15.92 3.63
CA ASP A 124 -16.61 16.04 2.34
C ASP A 124 -15.69 16.53 1.20
N GLY A 125 -14.40 16.77 1.49
CA GLY A 125 -13.43 17.29 0.53
C GLY A 125 -13.51 18.80 0.33
N THR A 126 -14.38 19.51 1.05
CA THR A 126 -14.42 20.97 1.05
C THR A 126 -13.37 21.54 1.98
N VAL A 127 -12.99 22.79 1.71
CA VAL A 127 -11.99 23.50 2.49
C VAL A 127 -12.66 24.64 3.25
N THR A 128 -12.57 24.61 4.58
CA THR A 128 -13.08 25.68 5.47
C THR A 128 -12.01 26.71 5.77
N GLY A 129 -12.43 27.93 6.11
CA GLY A 129 -11.56 29.08 6.38
C GLY A 129 -11.05 29.79 5.12
N LEU A 130 -10.85 29.05 4.03
CA LEU A 130 -10.33 29.61 2.78
C LEU A 130 -11.29 30.60 2.11
N LYS A 131 -12.59 30.29 2.08
CA LYS A 131 -13.60 31.17 1.47
C LYS A 131 -13.69 32.53 2.18
N GLU A 132 -13.69 32.52 3.51
CA GLU A 132 -13.72 33.75 4.32
C GLU A 132 -12.46 34.60 4.12
N GLN A 133 -11.29 33.95 4.04
CA GLN A 133 -10.04 34.65 3.69
C GLN A 133 -10.11 35.30 2.32
N LEU A 134 -10.56 34.56 1.29
CA LEU A 134 -10.69 35.10 -0.06
C LEU A 134 -11.66 36.29 -0.10
N GLU A 135 -12.78 36.24 0.61
CA GLU A 135 -13.72 37.37 0.70
C GLU A 135 -13.13 38.58 1.42
N ASN A 136 -12.37 38.39 2.50
CA ASN A 136 -11.71 39.47 3.22
C ASN A 136 -10.58 40.08 2.38
N ILE A 137 -9.76 39.26 1.71
CA ILE A 137 -8.71 39.75 0.81
C ILE A 137 -9.34 40.50 -0.38
N LYS A 138 -10.49 40.07 -0.89
CA LYS A 138 -11.21 40.80 -1.96
C LYS A 138 -11.71 42.18 -1.50
N LYS A 139 -12.06 42.34 -0.22
CA LYS A 139 -12.45 43.64 0.36
C LYS A 139 -11.24 44.55 0.57
N ASP A 140 -10.18 44.02 1.17
CA ASP A 140 -9.01 44.82 1.57
C ASP A 140 -8.02 45.06 0.42
N ASN A 141 -7.94 44.10 -0.50
CA ASN A 141 -6.97 44.03 -1.60
C ASN A 141 -7.67 43.71 -2.94
N GLY A 142 -8.81 44.33 -3.21
CA GLY A 142 -9.60 44.10 -4.42
C GLY A 142 -8.81 44.24 -5.74
N PHE A 143 -7.74 45.03 -5.74
CA PHE A 143 -6.84 45.20 -6.90
C PHE A 143 -6.15 43.90 -7.34
N LEU A 144 -6.07 42.88 -6.46
CA LEU A 144 -5.50 41.56 -6.76
C LEU A 144 -6.43 40.66 -7.57
N PHE A 145 -7.72 41.02 -7.70
CA PHE A 145 -8.72 40.25 -8.41
C PHE A 145 -9.07 40.89 -9.75
N GLU A 146 -9.53 40.08 -10.68
CA GLU A 146 -10.09 40.56 -11.94
C GLU A 146 -11.44 41.26 -11.69
N ASP A 147 -11.68 42.36 -12.41
CA ASP A 147 -12.98 43.01 -12.40
C ASP A 147 -13.94 42.24 -13.31
N ASP A 148 -15.14 41.92 -12.80
CA ASP A 148 -16.20 41.25 -13.57
C ASP A 148 -16.88 42.18 -14.62
N GLY A 149 -16.34 43.38 -14.86
CA GLY A 149 -16.87 44.37 -15.80
C GLY A 149 -16.07 44.45 -17.11
N PRO A 150 -16.72 44.83 -18.24
CA PRO A 150 -15.99 45.10 -19.48
C PRO A 150 -14.95 46.19 -19.23
N GLN A 151 -13.69 45.88 -19.54
CA GLN A 151 -12.58 46.82 -19.45
C GLN A 151 -12.82 47.97 -20.45
N ASN A 152 -13.29 49.11 -19.96
CA ASN A 152 -13.41 50.31 -20.78
C ASN A 152 -12.02 50.93 -20.94
N VAL A 153 -11.29 50.47 -21.96
CA VAL A 153 -9.99 51.04 -22.33
C VAL A 153 -10.22 52.35 -23.08
N ASN A 154 -9.94 53.49 -22.44
CA ASN A 154 -9.90 54.77 -23.14
C ASN A 154 -8.58 54.87 -23.91
N LEU A 155 -8.63 54.53 -25.20
CA LEU A 155 -7.50 54.59 -26.13
C LEU A 155 -7.27 56.00 -26.72
N GLY A 156 -7.87 57.05 -26.14
CA GLY A 156 -7.68 58.44 -26.58
C GLY A 156 -8.36 58.80 -27.90
N GLY A 157 -9.25 57.94 -28.40
CA GLY A 157 -10.15 58.24 -29.51
C GLY A 157 -11.50 58.75 -29.01
N ASP A 158 -12.03 59.78 -29.66
CA ASP A 158 -13.39 60.27 -29.41
C ASP A 158 -14.42 59.22 -29.83
N HIS A 159 -15.02 58.56 -28.83
CA HIS A 159 -16.11 57.60 -29.01
C HIS A 159 -17.40 58.17 -28.42
N GLU A 160 -17.86 59.32 -28.92
CA GLU A 160 -19.17 59.90 -28.58
C GLU A 160 -20.38 59.13 -29.15
N ASN A 161 -20.18 57.99 -29.81
CA ASN A 161 -21.27 57.13 -30.24
C ASN A 161 -21.11 55.74 -29.62
N LYS A 162 -21.92 55.47 -28.59
CA LYS A 162 -22.17 54.11 -28.12
C LYS A 162 -22.91 53.38 -29.24
N PRO A 163 -22.32 52.42 -29.97
CA PRO A 163 -23.14 51.56 -30.79
C PRO A 163 -24.07 50.82 -29.85
N GLU A 164 -25.38 50.96 -30.03
CA GLU A 164 -26.34 50.02 -29.47
C GLU A 164 -25.93 48.64 -30.01
N THR A 165 -25.33 47.81 -29.16
CA THR A 165 -25.21 46.38 -29.42
C THR A 165 -26.62 45.80 -29.34
N LYS A 166 -27.38 45.96 -30.42
CA LYS A 166 -28.41 44.98 -30.74
C LYS A 166 -27.64 43.71 -31.05
N GLU A 167 -27.79 42.71 -30.20
CA GLU A 167 -27.23 41.38 -30.44
C GLU A 167 -27.69 40.94 -31.84
N SER A 168 -26.76 40.90 -32.79
CA SER A 168 -27.01 40.35 -34.11
C SER A 168 -27.23 38.85 -33.92
N THR A 169 -28.48 38.41 -33.83
CA THR A 169 -28.77 36.98 -33.84
C THR A 169 -28.35 36.41 -35.19
N TRP A 170 -28.03 35.12 -35.20
CA TRP A 170 -27.67 34.40 -36.43
C TRP A 170 -28.77 34.51 -37.49
N GLU A 171 -30.05 34.62 -37.10
CA GLU A 171 -31.15 34.88 -38.03
C GLU A 171 -31.03 36.25 -38.72
N SER A 172 -30.65 37.29 -37.99
CA SER A 172 -30.53 38.65 -38.58
C SER A 172 -29.38 38.74 -39.58
N ALA A 173 -28.28 38.00 -39.34
CA ALA A 173 -27.14 37.96 -40.25
C ALA A 173 -27.42 37.14 -41.52
N LEU A 174 -28.28 36.11 -41.45
CA LEU A 174 -28.70 35.33 -42.61
C LEU A 174 -29.67 36.12 -43.51
N ASP A 175 -30.60 36.88 -42.93
CA ASP A 175 -31.56 37.70 -43.68
C ASP A 175 -30.88 38.84 -44.44
N ASP A 176 -29.90 39.52 -43.82
CA ASP A 176 -29.15 40.60 -44.48
C ASP A 176 -28.33 40.11 -45.70
N HIS A 177 -27.84 38.86 -45.66
CA HIS A 177 -26.99 38.31 -46.72
C HIS A 177 -27.74 37.49 -47.77
N TYR A 178 -28.89 36.88 -47.43
CA TYR A 178 -29.63 35.96 -48.30
C TYR A 178 -31.13 36.30 -48.45
N GLY A 179 -31.68 37.26 -47.71
CA GLY A 179 -33.09 37.64 -47.73
C GLY A 179 -33.50 38.59 -48.86
N LYS A 180 -32.59 38.92 -49.79
CA LYS A 180 -32.94 39.67 -51.01
C LYS A 180 -33.16 38.73 -52.20
N GLU A 181 -34.29 38.04 -52.20
CA GLU A 181 -35.08 37.71 -53.42
C GLU A 181 -36.58 37.69 -53.09
#